data_AF-A0A7I0J5Q2-F1
#
_entry.id   AF-A0A7I0J5Q2-F1
#
_cell.length_a   1.000
_cell.length_b   1.000
_cell.length_c   1.000
_cell.angle_alpha   90.00
_cell.angle_beta   90.00
_cell.angle_gamma   90.00
#
_symmetry.space_group_name_H-M   'P 1'
#
loop_
_entity.id
_entity.type
_entity.pdbx_description
1 polymer ?
#
loop_
_entity_poly.entity_id
_entity_poly.type
_entity_poly.pdbx_seq_one_letter_code
_entity_poly.pdbx_strand_id
1 'polypeptide(L)'
;MLLLNQRPEHNQPLVAADAESLGMEGGARGERYLEARDDHAETPLLALRALAGELGIASLHVKDEGQRLGLGSFKALGGAY
;
A
#
# COMPACT_ATOMS: atom_id res chain seq x y z
N MET A 1 23.51 -1.24 5.40
CA MET A 1 23.83 0.16 5.10
C MET A 1 22.54 0.83 4.64
N LEU A 2 22.09 1.87 5.32
CA LEU A 2 20.92 2.64 4.90
C LEU A 2 21.32 3.51 3.70
N LEU A 3 20.66 3.34 2.56
CA LEU A 3 20.82 4.20 1.39
C LEU A 3 19.74 5.27 1.42
N LEU A 4 20.14 6.52 1.64
CA LEU A 4 19.21 7.64 1.62
C LEU A 4 18.93 8.07 0.18
N ASN A 5 17.70 8.52 -0.07
CA ASN A 5 17.32 9.10 -1.36
C ASN A 5 18.01 10.47 -1.52
N GLN A 6 18.90 10.59 -2.51
CA GLN A 6 19.69 11.80 -2.78
C GLN A 6 19.14 12.62 -3.95
N ARG A 7 17.99 12.23 -4.51
CA ARG A 7 17.37 12.94 -5.63
C ARG A 7 16.92 14.35 -5.20
N PRO A 8 17.11 15.38 -6.03
CA PRO A 8 16.70 16.75 -5.70
C PRO A 8 15.19 16.90 -5.51
N GLU A 9 14.39 15.99 -6.08
CA GLU A 9 12.94 15.95 -5.92
C GLU A 9 12.49 15.31 -4.59
N HIS A 10 13.41 14.72 -3.82
CA HIS A 10 13.08 14.16 -2.53
C HIS A 10 12.51 15.24 -1.59
N ASN A 11 11.39 14.94 -0.91
CA ASN A 11 10.62 15.86 -0.07
C ASN A 11 10.07 17.11 -0.79
N GLN A 12 10.09 17.16 -2.12
CA GLN A 12 9.37 18.19 -2.87
C GLN A 12 7.91 17.74 -3.09
N PRO A 13 6.98 18.69 -3.35
CA PRO A 13 5.63 18.34 -3.75
C PRO A 13 5.63 17.41 -4.97
N LEU A 14 4.70 16.46 -4.98
CA LEU A 14 4.46 15.63 -6.16
C LEU A 14 4.08 16.51 -7.35
N VAL A 15 4.49 16.10 -8.56
CA VAL A 15 3.98 16.73 -9.78
C VAL A 15 2.48 16.51 -9.88
N ALA A 16 1.78 17.40 -10.59
CA ALA A 16 0.31 17.43 -10.60
C ALA A 16 -0.34 16.08 -10.93
N ALA A 17 0.19 15.36 -11.94
CA ALA A 17 -0.31 14.05 -12.35
C ALA A 17 -0.17 12.98 -11.25
N ASP A 18 0.95 13.00 -10.52
CA ASP A 18 1.21 12.09 -9.41
C ASP A 18 0.34 12.46 -8.20
N ALA A 19 0.19 13.75 -7.90
CA ALA A 19 -0.67 14.23 -6.82
C ALA A 19 -2.14 13.84 -7.05
N GLU A 20 -2.61 13.90 -8.30
CA GLU A 20 -3.95 13.46 -8.68
C GLU A 20 -4.15 11.95 -8.47
N SER A 21 -3.14 11.14 -8.81
CA SER A 21 -3.24 9.68 -8.79
C SER A 21 -2.93 9.05 -7.44
N LEU A 22 -1.96 9.61 -6.71
CA LEU A 22 -1.46 9.12 -5.43
C LEU A 22 -2.03 9.88 -4.22
N GLY A 23 -2.79 10.95 -4.46
CA GLY A 23 -3.54 11.66 -3.43
C GLY A 23 -4.81 10.92 -2.99
N MET A 24 -5.50 11.49 -1.99
CA MET A 24 -6.72 10.89 -1.41
C MET A 24 -7.80 10.61 -2.44
N GLU A 25 -8.01 11.52 -3.40
CA GLU A 25 -8.99 11.33 -4.48
C GLU A 25 -8.63 10.16 -5.41
N GLY A 26 -7.34 9.97 -5.69
CA GLY A 26 -6.86 8.83 -6.47
C GLY A 26 -7.06 7.50 -5.74
N GLY A 27 -6.77 7.46 -4.43
CA GLY A 27 -7.08 6.33 -3.57
C GLY A 27 -8.58 5.99 -3.58
N ALA A 28 -9.44 6.99 -3.39
CA ALA A 28 -10.89 6.82 -3.39
C ALA A 28 -11.42 6.33 -4.76
N ARG A 29 -10.82 6.73 -5.88
CA ARG A 29 -11.15 6.16 -7.20
C ARG A 29 -10.77 4.68 -7.30
N GLY A 30 -9.58 4.31 -6.81
CA GLY A 30 -9.14 2.93 -6.76
C GLY A 30 -10.06 2.05 -5.90
N GLU A 31 -10.45 2.52 -4.72
CA GLU A 31 -11.39 1.81 -3.84
C GLU A 31 -12.75 1.58 -4.52
N ARG A 32 -13.36 2.62 -5.11
CA ARG A 32 -14.63 2.49 -5.85
C ARG A 32 -14.55 1.49 -7.00
N TYR A 33 -13.43 1.44 -7.71
CA TYR A 33 -13.23 0.44 -8.77
C TYR A 33 -13.20 -0.99 -8.21
N LEU A 34 -12.55 -1.18 -7.06
CA LEU A 34 -12.46 -2.49 -6.43
C LEU A 34 -13.79 -2.94 -5.81
N GLU A 35 -14.54 -2.03 -5.19
CA GLU A 35 -15.87 -2.31 -4.64
C GLU A 35 -16.86 -2.84 -5.70
N ALA A 36 -16.68 -2.46 -6.97
CA ALA A 36 -17.51 -2.96 -8.07
C ALA A 36 -17.20 -4.41 -8.48
N ARG A 37 -16.19 -5.06 -7.89
CA ARG A 37 -15.81 -6.44 -8.19
C ARG A 37 -16.40 -7.42 -7.18
N ASP A 38 -16.95 -8.52 -7.69
CA ASP A 38 -17.56 -9.57 -6.86
C ASP A 38 -16.57 -10.26 -5.91
N ASP A 39 -15.28 -10.28 -6.26
CA ASP A 39 -14.20 -10.93 -5.49
C ASP A 39 -13.43 -9.96 -4.58
N HIS A 40 -13.94 -8.73 -4.39
CA HIS A 40 -13.31 -7.78 -3.50
C HIS A 40 -13.56 -8.14 -2.03
N ALA A 41 -12.46 -8.25 -1.28
CA ALA A 41 -12.48 -8.36 0.17
C ALA A 41 -11.29 -7.61 0.76
N GLU A 42 -11.45 -7.01 1.94
CA GLU A 42 -10.32 -6.45 2.67
C GLU A 42 -9.33 -7.56 3.05
N THR A 43 -8.06 -7.32 2.79
CA THR A 43 -6.97 -8.20 3.22
C THR A 43 -6.54 -7.89 4.65
N PRO A 44 -6.03 -8.88 5.42
CA PRO A 44 -5.65 -8.66 6.81
C PRO A 44 -4.55 -7.61 7.00
N LEU A 45 -4.64 -6.84 8.10
CA LEU A 45 -3.53 -6.06 8.64
C LEU A 45 -3.06 -6.73 9.94
N LEU A 46 -1.99 -7.51 9.85
CA LEU A 46 -1.49 -8.35 10.94
C LEU A 46 -0.60 -7.53 11.87
N ALA A 47 -0.88 -7.54 13.17
CA ALA A 47 -0.02 -6.92 14.19
C ALA A 47 1.01 -7.92 14.73
N LEU A 48 2.30 -7.71 14.43
CA LEU A 48 3.41 -8.60 14.83
C LEU A 48 4.05 -8.13 16.15
N ARG A 49 3.28 -8.14 17.23
CA ARG A 49 3.66 -7.55 18.53
C ARG A 49 4.94 -8.14 19.12
N ALA A 50 5.11 -9.46 19.07
CA ALA A 50 6.29 -10.14 19.61
C ALA A 50 7.57 -9.69 18.90
N LEU A 51 7.55 -9.71 17.57
CA LEU A 51 8.68 -9.26 16.75
C LEU A 51 8.97 -7.76 16.92
N ALA A 52 7.95 -6.92 17.08
CA ALA A 52 8.15 -5.51 17.42
C ALA A 52 8.90 -5.34 18.75
N GLY A 53 8.59 -6.17 19.76
CA GLY A 53 9.29 -6.20 21.04
C GLY A 53 10.75 -6.64 20.90
N GLU A 54 11.04 -7.68 20.12
CA GLU A 54 12.40 -8.14 19.84
C GLU A 54 13.24 -7.08 19.10
N LEU A 55 12.62 -6.32 18.19
CA LEU A 55 13.28 -5.26 17.43
C LEU A 55 13.41 -3.93 18.20
N GLY A 56 12.76 -3.80 19.35
CA GLY A 56 12.75 -2.56 20.14
C GLY A 56 12.01 -1.40 19.45
N ILE A 57 11.01 -1.68 18.62
CA ILE A 57 10.19 -0.67 17.93
C ILE A 57 8.77 -0.61 18.50
N ALA A 58 8.09 0.54 18.35
CA ALA A 58 6.75 0.74 18.92
C ALA A 58 5.68 -0.21 18.34
N SER A 59 5.74 -0.49 17.04
CA SER A 59 4.77 -1.37 16.39
C SER A 59 5.30 -1.90 15.06
N LEU A 60 4.90 -3.10 14.70
CA LEU A 60 5.11 -3.70 13.38
C LEU A 60 3.78 -4.26 12.88
N HIS A 61 3.35 -3.78 11.71
CA HIS A 61 2.15 -4.25 11.04
C HIS A 61 2.49 -4.77 9.64
N VAL A 62 1.84 -5.83 9.20
CA VAL A 62 1.97 -6.41 7.86
C VAL A 62 0.61 -6.42 7.19
N LYS A 63 0.48 -5.70 6.07
CA LYS A 63 -0.70 -5.81 5.21
C LYS A 63 -0.54 -7.08 4.35
N ASP A 64 -1.32 -8.11 4.65
CA ASP A 64 -1.19 -9.42 4.02
C ASP A 64 -2.00 -9.50 2.71
N GLU A 65 -1.36 -9.08 1.62
CA GLU A 65 -1.93 -9.15 0.28
C GLU A 65 -1.78 -10.54 -0.39
N GLY A 66 -1.31 -11.57 0.35
CA GLY A 66 -1.08 -12.90 -0.21
C GLY A 66 -2.35 -13.57 -0.75
N GLN A 67 -3.51 -13.23 -0.20
CA GLN A 67 -4.81 -13.75 -0.65
C GLN A 67 -5.56 -12.80 -1.58
N ARG A 68 -4.97 -11.65 -1.95
CA ARG A 68 -5.63 -10.65 -2.80
C ARG A 68 -6.09 -11.28 -4.12
N LEU A 69 -7.40 -11.23 -4.35
CA LEU A 69 -8.06 -11.74 -5.56
C LEU A 69 -7.73 -13.23 -5.87
N GLY A 70 -7.22 -14.00 -4.90
CA GLY A 70 -6.77 -15.39 -5.12
C GLY A 70 -5.52 -15.54 -5.99
N LEU A 71 -4.75 -14.47 -6.23
CA LEU A 71 -3.64 -14.46 -7.20
C LEU A 71 -2.24 -14.51 -6.58
N GLY A 72 -2.13 -14.56 -5.24
CA GLY A 72 -0.84 -14.65 -4.56
C GLY A 72 -0.06 -13.33 -4.48
N SER A 73 -0.60 -12.21 -4.96
CA SER A 73 0.04 -10.88 -4.83
C SER A 73 -0.94 -9.71 -5.06
N PHE A 74 -0.53 -8.51 -4.64
CA PHE A 74 -1.31 -7.28 -4.81
C PHE A 74 -1.34 -6.70 -6.24
N LYS A 75 -0.46 -7.15 -7.14
CA LYS A 75 -0.18 -6.45 -8.42
C LYS A 75 -1.39 -6.37 -9.35
N ALA A 76 -2.30 -7.34 -9.23
CA ALA A 76 -3.52 -7.37 -10.02
C ALA A 76 -4.45 -6.18 -9.76
N LEU A 77 -4.34 -5.51 -8.60
CA LEU A 77 -5.08 -4.28 -8.31
C LEU A 77 -4.82 -3.20 -9.37
N GLY A 78 -3.54 -2.96 -9.70
CA GLY A 78 -3.15 -1.95 -10.69
C GLY A 78 -3.21 -2.44 -12.13
N GLY A 79 -3.11 -3.75 -12.38
CA GLY A 79 -3.28 -4.28 -13.74
C GLY A 79 -4.74 -4.33 -14.20
N ALA A 80 -5.68 -4.38 -13.25
CA ALA A 80 -7.11 -4.40 -13.54
C ALA A 80 -7.71 -2.98 -13.66
N TYR A 81 -7.26 -2.05 -12.81
CA TYR A 81 -7.66 -0.65 -12.81
C TYR A 81 -7.18 0.08 -14.07
#